data_AF-A0AAN5PIP5-F1
#
_entry.id   AF-A0AAN5PIP5-F1
#
_cell.length_a   1.000
_cell.length_b   1.000
_cell.length_c   1.000
_cell.angle_alpha   90.00
_cell.angle_beta   90.00
_cell.angle_gamma   90.00
#
_symmetry.space_group_name_H-M   'P 1'
#
loop_
_entity.id
_entity.type
_entity.pdbx_description
1 polymer ?
#
loop_
_entity_poly.entity_id
_entity_poly.type
_entity_poly.pdbx_seq_one_letter_code
_entity_poly.pdbx_strand_id
1 'polypeptide(L)'
;MNYFGNLQIRFSKSFLLLLIVSSLTACVDLTGARNTYIKKEKQPAISDVPNKKSKAQNMSSKKGEVHTMLGGLGIFSKGMYTLRDKVSEKYHITAHSTMWYNAGAVSRYIIDHYYQEKDHKPIILVGHSLGANEQIKVARNLNAAGVPVALLVTVDAVSQTIVPPNVKQALNVYKPGFVPMFSGLKLRAVDPQLTKIDNVNVDSLKGIKVNHFTIDKDEILQAMIMDKVDKVLVDGNKKGA
;
A
#
# COMPACT_ATOMS: atom_id res chain seq x y z
N MET A 1 -47.75 -60.89 9.24
CA MET A 1 -46.62 -60.23 9.93
C MET A 1 -46.01 -59.23 8.95
N ASN A 2 -46.28 -57.94 9.17
CA ASN A 2 -45.90 -56.80 8.31
C ASN A 2 -44.37 -56.57 8.39
N TYR A 3 -43.62 -56.55 7.29
CA TYR A 3 -43.38 -55.45 6.33
C TYR A 3 -42.74 -54.18 6.92
N PHE A 4 -41.48 -53.95 6.50
CA PHE A 4 -40.75 -52.69 6.33
C PHE A 4 -41.08 -51.50 7.24
N GLY A 5 -40.12 -51.14 8.08
CA GLY A 5 -40.07 -49.80 8.68
C GLY A 5 -38.97 -49.71 9.73
N ASN A 6 -37.78 -49.25 9.32
CA ASN A 6 -36.85 -48.45 10.13
C ASN A 6 -35.53 -48.18 9.38
N LEU A 7 -35.62 -47.71 8.13
CA LEU A 7 -34.49 -47.14 7.38
C LEU A 7 -34.71 -45.67 7.04
N GLN A 8 -35.40 -44.95 7.92
CA GLN A 8 -35.43 -43.49 7.96
C GLN A 8 -35.28 -43.07 9.42
N ILE A 9 -34.70 -41.90 9.69
CA ILE A 9 -34.47 -41.32 11.03
C ILE A 9 -33.11 -41.69 11.67
N ARG A 10 -32.02 -41.72 10.90
CA ARG A 10 -30.67 -41.37 11.42
C ARG A 10 -29.87 -40.39 10.54
N PHE A 11 -30.45 -39.94 9.43
CA PHE A 11 -29.85 -38.95 8.53
C PHE A 11 -30.23 -37.49 8.84
N SER A 12 -31.15 -37.25 9.78
CA SER A 12 -31.71 -35.90 10.00
C SER A 12 -30.93 -35.02 10.99
N LYS A 13 -30.07 -35.58 11.85
CA LYS A 13 -29.35 -34.79 12.87
C LYS A 13 -27.97 -34.27 12.42
N SER A 14 -27.25 -34.99 11.56
CA SER A 14 -25.99 -34.47 10.98
C SER A 14 -26.23 -33.44 9.87
N PHE A 15 -27.35 -33.50 9.15
CA PHE A 15 -27.67 -32.51 8.13
C PHE A 15 -28.15 -31.17 8.73
N LEU A 16 -28.81 -31.23 9.89
CA LEU A 16 -29.24 -30.01 10.60
C LEU A 16 -28.07 -29.26 11.26
N LEU A 17 -27.00 -29.97 11.64
CA LEU A 17 -25.78 -29.31 12.14
C LEU A 17 -24.98 -28.63 11.02
N LEU A 18 -25.04 -29.15 9.78
CA LEU A 18 -24.41 -28.49 8.62
C LEU A 18 -25.20 -27.23 8.18
N LEU A 19 -26.52 -27.22 8.36
CA LEU A 19 -27.37 -26.08 8.00
C LEU A 19 -27.25 -24.89 8.96
N ILE A 20 -26.85 -25.13 10.22
CA ILE A 20 -26.59 -24.04 11.18
C ILE A 20 -25.24 -23.36 10.89
N VAL A 21 -24.27 -24.05 10.28
CA VAL A 21 -22.98 -23.47 9.87
C VAL A 21 -23.10 -22.68 8.56
N SER A 22 -24.07 -23.00 7.70
CA SER A 22 -24.33 -22.24 6.45
C SER A 22 -25.21 -20.99 6.63
N SER A 23 -25.70 -20.71 7.83
CA SER A 23 -26.62 -19.58 8.09
C SER A 23 -25.93 -18.32 8.63
N LEU A 24 -24.60 -18.34 8.76
CA LEU A 24 -23.76 -17.16 9.06
C LEU A 24 -22.95 -16.71 7.84
N THR A 25 -23.37 -17.08 6.63
CA THR A 25 -23.04 -16.30 5.44
C THR A 25 -23.87 -15.01 5.49
N ALA A 26 -23.51 -14.12 6.42
CA ALA A 26 -23.56 -12.72 6.06
C ALA A 26 -22.76 -12.64 4.77
N CYS A 27 -23.39 -12.22 3.67
CA CYS A 27 -22.67 -11.75 2.51
C CYS A 27 -21.80 -10.61 3.02
N VAL A 28 -20.59 -10.93 3.47
CA VAL A 28 -19.57 -9.93 3.72
C VAL A 28 -19.24 -9.46 2.33
N ASP A 29 -19.74 -8.28 2.02
CA ASP A 29 -19.36 -7.56 0.83
C ASP A 29 -17.85 -7.32 0.92
N LEU A 30 -17.09 -8.25 0.32
CA LEU A 30 -15.64 -8.20 0.19
C LEU A 30 -15.23 -7.27 -0.95
N THR A 31 -16.19 -6.71 -1.69
CA THR A 31 -15.93 -5.52 -2.48
C THR A 31 -15.77 -4.40 -1.45
N GLY A 32 -14.60 -3.78 -1.36
CA GLY A 32 -14.38 -2.63 -0.47
C GLY A 32 -15.18 -1.38 -0.87
N ALA A 33 -16.44 -1.52 -1.28
CA ALA A 33 -17.25 -0.49 -1.93
C ALA A 33 -17.96 0.46 -0.95
N ARG A 34 -17.94 0.19 0.37
CA ARG A 34 -18.40 1.17 1.37
C ARG A 34 -17.24 1.75 2.17
N ASN A 35 -16.54 2.62 1.46
CA ASN A 35 -15.51 3.52 1.93
C ASN A 35 -16.07 4.49 2.99
N THR A 36 -15.74 4.30 4.26
CA THR A 36 -16.02 5.27 5.34
C THR A 36 -14.94 6.36 5.44
N TYR A 37 -13.96 6.39 4.53
CA TYR A 37 -13.08 7.55 4.38
C TYR A 37 -13.85 8.68 3.70
N ILE A 38 -14.35 9.61 4.50
CA ILE A 38 -14.88 10.88 4.01
C ILE A 38 -13.72 11.88 4.00
N LYS A 39 -13.16 12.11 2.81
CA LYS A 39 -12.35 13.31 2.55
C LYS A 39 -13.28 14.51 2.74
N LYS A 40 -13.04 15.37 3.73
CA LYS A 40 -13.71 16.67 3.84
C LYS A 40 -13.17 17.62 2.76
N GLU A 41 -13.44 17.32 1.50
CA GLU A 41 -13.59 18.24 0.36
C GLU A 41 -13.71 17.48 -0.96
N LYS A 42 -14.65 17.95 -1.82
CA LYS A 42 -15.02 17.37 -3.11
C LYS A 42 -13.81 17.14 -4.02
N GLN A 43 -13.53 15.87 -4.35
CA GLN A 43 -12.83 15.53 -5.59
C GLN A 43 -13.88 15.35 -6.69
N PRO A 44 -13.75 16.00 -7.87
CA PRO A 44 -14.65 15.73 -8.98
C PRO A 44 -14.43 14.29 -9.46
N ALA A 45 -15.53 13.61 -9.76
CA ALA A 45 -15.52 12.42 -10.59
C ALA A 45 -14.84 12.75 -11.94
N ILE A 46 -14.16 11.76 -12.51
CA ILE A 46 -13.55 11.86 -13.84
C ILE A 46 -14.69 11.96 -14.87
N SER A 47 -15.17 13.18 -15.09
CA SER A 47 -16.04 13.58 -16.20
C SER A 47 -16.11 15.11 -16.21
N ASP A 48 -15.46 15.71 -17.22
CA ASP A 48 -15.66 17.05 -17.78
C ASP A 48 -15.92 18.23 -16.84
N VAL A 49 -14.90 19.07 -16.57
CA VAL A 49 -15.11 20.51 -16.26
C VAL A 49 -13.96 21.38 -16.81
N PRO A 50 -14.23 22.56 -17.41
CA PRO A 50 -13.24 23.38 -18.10
C PRO A 50 -12.37 24.24 -17.18
N ASN A 51 -11.24 24.63 -17.77
CA ASN A 51 -10.16 25.47 -17.29
C ASN A 51 -10.60 26.75 -16.55
N LYS A 52 -10.21 26.92 -15.28
CA LYS A 52 -10.21 28.22 -14.59
C LYS A 52 -8.83 28.47 -13.97
N LYS A 53 -8.09 29.39 -14.60
CA LYS A 53 -6.77 29.86 -14.16
C LYS A 53 -6.86 30.52 -12.79
N SER A 54 -6.15 29.98 -11.80
CA SER A 54 -5.80 30.68 -10.56
C SER A 54 -4.30 31.01 -10.53
N LYS A 55 -3.98 32.17 -9.96
CA LYS A 55 -2.69 32.87 -9.97
C LYS A 55 -1.55 32.03 -9.37
N ALA A 56 -0.46 31.89 -10.12
CA ALA A 56 0.73 31.15 -9.73
C ALA A 56 1.53 31.87 -8.62
N GLN A 57 1.58 31.25 -7.44
CA GLN A 57 2.66 31.48 -6.47
C GLN A 57 3.87 30.66 -6.97
N ASN A 58 5.01 31.32 -7.10
CA ASN A 58 6.24 30.77 -7.65
C ASN A 58 6.93 29.84 -6.63
N MET A 59 6.28 28.72 -6.29
CA MET A 59 6.92 27.61 -5.57
C MET A 59 7.51 26.67 -6.62
N SER A 60 8.81 26.39 -6.52
CA SER A 60 9.45 25.33 -7.30
C SER A 60 8.63 24.05 -7.15
N SER A 61 7.89 23.66 -8.19
CA SER A 61 7.05 22.47 -8.13
C SER A 61 7.97 21.25 -8.14
N LYS A 62 8.03 20.55 -7.02
CA LYS A 62 8.71 19.25 -6.96
C LYS A 62 8.04 18.34 -8.00
N LYS A 63 8.83 17.62 -8.81
CA LYS A 63 8.33 16.55 -9.68
C LYS A 63 8.46 15.21 -8.96
N GLY A 64 7.50 14.32 -9.16
CA GLY A 64 7.51 12.97 -8.62
C GLY A 64 6.17 12.28 -8.82
N GLU A 65 6.13 10.99 -8.55
CA GLU A 65 4.87 10.24 -8.44
C GLU A 65 4.90 9.27 -7.27
N VAL A 66 3.76 9.18 -6.57
CA VAL A 66 3.61 8.31 -5.40
C VAL A 66 2.50 7.30 -5.64
N HIS A 67 2.85 6.03 -5.52
CA HIS A 67 1.91 4.93 -5.63
C HIS A 67 1.76 4.30 -4.26
N THR A 68 0.59 4.45 -3.66
CA THR A 68 0.26 3.85 -2.35
C THR A 68 -0.61 2.60 -2.54
N MET A 69 -0.44 1.60 -1.68
CA MET A 69 -1.12 0.32 -1.83
C MET A 69 -1.67 -0.19 -0.51
N LEU A 70 -2.98 -0.44 -0.49
CA LEU A 70 -3.71 -0.95 0.67
C LEU A 70 -3.50 -2.45 0.83
N GLY A 71 -3.40 -2.91 2.08
CA GLY A 71 -3.30 -4.31 2.48
C GLY A 71 -4.63 -5.07 2.54
N GLY A 72 -4.64 -6.18 3.28
CA GLY A 72 -5.77 -7.12 3.35
C GLY A 72 -7.13 -6.46 3.59
N LEU A 73 -8.12 -6.86 2.77
CA LEU A 73 -9.51 -6.37 2.72
C LEU A 73 -9.70 -4.84 2.56
N GLY A 74 -8.63 -4.04 2.48
CA GLY A 74 -8.69 -2.58 2.28
C GLY A 74 -9.19 -1.76 3.48
N ILE A 75 -9.91 -2.39 4.40
CA ILE A 75 -10.54 -1.75 5.56
C ILE A 75 -9.53 -1.23 6.60
N PHE A 76 -8.35 -1.86 6.70
CA PHE A 76 -7.35 -1.53 7.72
C PHE A 76 -6.24 -0.59 7.23
N SER A 77 -6.13 -0.29 5.95
CA SER A 77 -4.98 0.44 5.38
C SER A 77 -5.29 1.89 5.03
N LYS A 78 -6.20 2.54 5.79
CA LYS A 78 -6.65 3.90 5.50
C LYS A 78 -5.53 4.94 5.58
N GLY A 79 -4.45 4.66 6.31
CA GLY A 79 -3.25 5.49 6.35
C GLY A 79 -2.56 5.63 4.99
N MET A 80 -2.80 4.73 4.04
CA MET A 80 -2.35 4.87 2.66
C MET A 80 -3.08 5.98 1.91
N TYR A 81 -4.39 6.16 2.16
CA TYR A 81 -5.13 7.31 1.63
C TYR A 81 -4.65 8.61 2.27
N THR A 82 -4.40 8.60 3.58
CA THR A 82 -3.83 9.76 4.29
C THR A 82 -2.48 10.15 3.71
N LEU A 83 -1.57 9.20 3.44
CA LEU A 83 -0.29 9.49 2.80
C LEU A 83 -0.48 10.05 1.39
N ARG A 84 -1.32 9.41 0.57
CA ARG A 84 -1.62 9.90 -0.79
C ARG A 84 -2.08 11.36 -0.75
N ASP A 85 -3.06 11.66 0.11
CA ASP A 85 -3.63 13.00 0.19
C ASP A 85 -2.62 14.01 0.73
N LYS A 86 -1.88 13.69 1.80
CA LYS A 86 -0.82 14.57 2.35
C LYS A 86 0.28 14.87 1.33
N VAL A 87 0.73 13.88 0.57
CA VAL A 87 1.73 14.06 -0.49
C VAL A 87 1.19 14.95 -1.60
N SER A 88 -0.01 14.65 -2.10
CA SER A 88 -0.66 15.41 -3.16
C SER A 88 -0.88 16.86 -2.75
N GLU A 89 -1.34 17.09 -1.52
CA GLU A 89 -1.62 18.42 -0.98
C GLU A 89 -0.33 19.20 -0.75
N LYS A 90 0.69 18.59 -0.12
CA LYS A 90 1.92 19.28 0.26
C LYS A 90 2.85 19.56 -0.92
N TYR A 91 2.96 18.62 -1.87
CA TYR A 91 3.95 18.71 -2.96
C TYR A 91 3.35 18.95 -4.34
N HIS A 92 2.02 18.88 -4.48
CA HIS A 92 1.30 19.07 -5.74
C HIS A 92 1.77 18.10 -6.84
N ILE A 93 2.09 16.86 -6.43
CA ILE A 93 2.49 15.78 -7.33
C ILE A 93 1.41 14.71 -7.46
N THR A 94 1.52 13.92 -8.52
CA THR A 94 0.64 12.78 -8.77
C THR A 94 0.77 11.75 -7.64
N ALA A 95 -0.35 11.41 -7.01
CA ALA A 95 -0.40 10.38 -5.99
C ALA A 95 -1.64 9.48 -6.19
N HIS A 96 -1.43 8.18 -6.27
CA HIS A 96 -2.47 7.17 -6.45
C HIS A 96 -2.57 6.23 -5.26
N SER A 97 -3.77 5.72 -4.99
CA SER A 97 -4.00 4.62 -4.06
C SER A 97 -4.73 3.50 -4.75
N THR A 98 -4.29 2.26 -4.54
CA THR A 98 -4.97 1.08 -5.06
C THR A 98 -4.92 -0.09 -4.07
N MET A 99 -5.65 -1.15 -4.38
CA MET A 99 -5.63 -2.40 -3.63
C MET A 99 -4.46 -3.28 -4.03
N TRP A 100 -3.94 -4.10 -3.10
CA TRP A 100 -2.77 -4.96 -3.34
C TRP A 100 -2.89 -5.87 -4.57
N TYR A 101 -4.08 -6.41 -4.86
CA TYR A 101 -4.29 -7.28 -6.02
C TYR A 101 -4.13 -6.56 -7.38
N ASN A 102 -4.01 -5.23 -7.40
CA ASN A 102 -3.78 -4.43 -8.61
C ASN A 102 -2.29 -4.17 -8.90
N ALA A 103 -1.36 -4.81 -8.20
CA ALA A 103 0.09 -4.61 -8.36
C ALA A 103 0.60 -4.73 -9.81
N GLY A 104 0.05 -5.68 -10.58
CA GLY A 104 0.40 -5.85 -11.99
C GLY A 104 -0.08 -4.69 -12.88
N ALA A 105 -1.21 -4.06 -12.54
CA ALA A 105 -1.68 -2.87 -13.24
C ALA A 105 -0.81 -1.64 -12.92
N VAL A 106 -0.42 -1.48 -11.65
CA VAL A 106 0.52 -0.42 -11.23
C VAL A 106 1.86 -0.57 -11.94
N SER A 107 2.40 -1.78 -12.01
CA SER A 107 3.67 -2.05 -12.70
C SER A 107 3.62 -1.61 -14.15
N ARG A 108 2.58 -2.02 -14.90
CA ARG A 108 2.40 -1.63 -16.31
C ARG A 108 2.24 -0.13 -16.47
N TYR A 109 1.37 0.49 -15.66
CA TYR A 109 1.16 1.93 -15.69
C TYR A 109 2.47 2.71 -15.54
N ILE A 110 3.29 2.37 -14.53
CA ILE A 110 4.55 3.06 -14.27
C ILE A 110 5.53 2.84 -15.42
N ILE A 111 5.69 1.60 -15.90
CA ILE A 111 6.61 1.29 -17.01
C ILE A 111 6.21 2.07 -18.27
N ASP A 112 4.93 2.02 -18.64
CA ASP A 112 4.43 2.67 -19.83
C ASP A 112 4.63 4.19 -19.75
N HIS A 113 4.31 4.82 -18.62
CA HIS A 113 4.48 6.27 -18.46
C HIS A 113 5.95 6.67 -18.42
N TYR A 114 6.80 5.89 -17.74
CA TYR A 114 8.23 6.18 -17.62
C TYR A 114 8.89 6.33 -18.99
N TYR A 115 8.58 5.45 -19.95
CA TYR A 115 9.17 5.49 -21.29
C TYR A 115 8.55 6.50 -22.25
N GLN A 116 7.38 7.05 -21.93
CA GLN A 116 6.74 8.10 -22.72
C GLN A 116 7.15 9.51 -22.26
N GLU A 117 7.56 9.66 -21.00
CA GLU A 117 8.00 10.94 -20.45
C GLU A 117 9.45 11.24 -20.83
N LYS A 118 9.70 12.45 -21.35
CA LYS A 118 11.07 12.95 -21.64
C LYS A 118 11.85 13.27 -20.37
N ASP A 119 11.16 13.74 -19.35
CA ASP A 119 11.72 14.09 -18.04
C ASP A 119 11.30 13.04 -17.02
N HIS A 120 12.19 12.10 -16.70
CA HIS A 120 11.89 11.10 -15.67
C HIS A 120 11.81 11.75 -14.30
N LYS A 121 10.75 11.41 -13.56
CA LYS A 121 10.48 11.88 -12.20
C LYS A 121 10.73 10.78 -11.16
N PRO A 122 11.03 11.14 -9.90
CA PRO A 122 11.17 10.16 -8.83
C PRO A 122 9.90 9.31 -8.65
N ILE A 123 10.04 7.99 -8.80
CA ILE A 123 8.99 7.01 -8.52
C ILE A 123 9.09 6.57 -7.06
N ILE A 124 7.99 6.73 -6.32
CA ILE A 124 7.89 6.37 -4.90
C ILE A 124 6.78 5.35 -4.71
N LEU A 125 7.13 4.22 -4.11
CA LEU A 125 6.21 3.12 -3.82
C LEU A 125 5.98 3.04 -2.32
N VAL A 126 4.72 2.97 -1.89
CA VAL A 126 4.34 2.84 -0.48
C VAL A 126 3.29 1.75 -0.35
N GLY A 127 3.43 0.87 0.64
CA GLY A 127 2.42 -0.15 0.89
C GLY A 127 2.32 -0.53 2.35
N HIS A 128 1.13 -0.99 2.74
CA HIS A 128 0.87 -1.53 4.07
C HIS A 128 0.50 -3.02 4.01
N SER A 129 1.04 -3.85 4.90
CA SER A 129 0.69 -5.28 5.01
C SER A 129 0.86 -6.01 3.67
N LEU A 130 -0.18 -6.63 3.11
CA LEU A 130 -0.15 -7.21 1.75
C LEU A 130 0.23 -6.18 0.69
N GLY A 131 -0.21 -4.93 0.81
CA GLY A 131 0.20 -3.86 -0.11
C GLY A 131 1.71 -3.59 -0.04
N ALA A 132 2.33 -3.75 1.13
CA ALA A 132 3.79 -3.63 1.26
C ALA A 132 4.50 -4.78 0.51
N ASN A 133 4.00 -6.01 0.67
CA ASN A 133 4.52 -7.17 -0.04
C ASN A 133 4.42 -6.99 -1.57
N GLU A 134 3.28 -6.52 -2.04
CA GLU A 134 3.04 -6.31 -3.46
C GLU A 134 3.83 -5.13 -4.02
N GLN A 135 4.12 -4.08 -3.25
CA GLN A 135 5.01 -3.00 -3.69
C GLN A 135 6.46 -3.46 -3.86
N ILE A 136 6.92 -4.45 -3.08
CA ILE A 136 8.22 -5.11 -3.35
C ILE A 136 8.17 -5.84 -4.69
N LYS A 137 7.05 -6.47 -5.05
CA LYS A 137 6.88 -7.11 -6.36
C LYS A 137 6.80 -6.07 -7.50
N VAL A 138 6.10 -4.95 -7.29
CA VAL A 138 6.10 -3.83 -8.24
C VAL A 138 7.53 -3.37 -8.48
N ALA A 139 8.31 -3.09 -7.43
CA ALA A 139 9.71 -2.72 -7.56
C ALA A 139 10.53 -3.75 -8.36
N ARG A 140 10.26 -5.04 -8.18
CA ARG A 140 10.93 -6.13 -8.92
C ARG A 140 10.55 -6.15 -10.40
N ASN A 141 9.29 -5.90 -10.72
CA ASN A 141 8.84 -5.76 -12.11
C ASN A 141 9.48 -4.54 -12.77
N LEU A 142 9.55 -3.42 -12.05
CA LEU A 142 10.27 -2.22 -12.50
C LEU A 142 11.76 -2.50 -12.72
N ASN A 143 12.38 -3.29 -11.83
CA ASN A 143 13.78 -3.71 -11.99
C ASN A 143 14.00 -4.50 -13.27
N ALA A 144 13.11 -5.47 -13.56
CA ALA A 144 13.16 -6.27 -14.77
C ALA A 144 12.99 -5.41 -16.04
N ALA A 145 12.26 -4.30 -15.93
CA ALA A 145 12.09 -3.32 -16.99
C ALA A 145 13.16 -2.22 -17.00
N GLY A 146 14.15 -2.21 -16.10
CA GLY A 146 15.17 -1.15 -16.05
C GLY A 146 14.67 0.21 -15.54
N VAL A 147 13.52 0.25 -14.86
CA VAL A 147 12.92 1.47 -14.31
C VAL A 147 13.40 1.69 -12.86
N PRO A 148 14.00 2.85 -12.52
CA PRO A 148 14.50 3.13 -11.17
C PRO A 148 13.36 3.47 -10.21
N VAL A 149 13.51 3.05 -8.94
CA VAL A 149 12.63 3.44 -7.84
C VAL A 149 13.42 4.31 -6.88
N ALA A 150 12.98 5.55 -6.67
CA ALA A 150 13.66 6.48 -5.78
C ALA A 150 13.47 6.09 -4.32
N LEU A 151 12.26 5.65 -3.95
CA LEU A 151 11.92 5.25 -2.59
C LEU A 151 10.90 4.11 -2.57
N LEU A 152 11.18 3.06 -1.81
CA LEU A 152 10.22 2.05 -1.40
C LEU A 152 9.93 2.17 0.10
N VAL A 153 8.68 2.34 0.47
CA VAL A 153 8.22 2.37 1.87
C VAL A 153 7.34 1.16 2.14
N THR A 154 7.75 0.32 3.07
CA THR A 154 6.95 -0.79 3.58
C THR A 154 6.49 -0.50 4.98
N VAL A 155 5.18 -0.54 5.19
CA VAL A 155 4.57 -0.49 6.51
C VAL A 155 4.11 -1.91 6.83
N ASP A 156 4.83 -2.57 7.74
CA ASP A 156 4.51 -3.89 8.27
C ASP A 156 4.36 -4.99 7.20
N ALA A 157 5.35 -5.13 6.32
CA ALA A 157 5.40 -6.23 5.35
C ALA A 157 5.52 -7.59 6.05
N VAL A 158 4.75 -8.58 5.61
CA VAL A 158 4.58 -9.86 6.34
C VAL A 158 5.11 -11.10 5.61
N SER A 159 5.53 -10.99 4.34
CA SER A 159 6.04 -12.17 3.61
C SER A 159 7.10 -11.89 2.55
N GLN A 160 7.12 -10.70 1.92
CA GLN A 160 8.19 -10.32 1.01
C GLN A 160 9.18 -9.42 1.73
N THR A 161 10.48 -9.75 1.67
CA THR A 161 11.52 -9.03 2.41
C THR A 161 12.73 -8.61 1.56
N ILE A 162 12.81 -9.07 0.31
CA ILE A 162 13.97 -8.85 -0.55
C ILE A 162 13.72 -7.69 -1.51
N VAL A 163 14.48 -6.62 -1.36
CA VAL A 163 14.39 -5.39 -2.15
C VAL A 163 15.33 -5.45 -3.35
N PRO A 164 14.84 -5.24 -4.58
CA PRO A 164 15.65 -5.27 -5.80
C PRO A 164 16.60 -4.07 -5.94
N PRO A 165 17.68 -4.18 -6.74
CA PRO A 165 18.75 -3.19 -6.80
C PRO A 165 18.37 -1.86 -7.47
N ASN A 166 17.29 -1.80 -8.26
CA ASN A 166 16.77 -0.54 -8.82
C ASN A 166 16.16 0.40 -7.77
N VAL A 167 15.95 -0.06 -6.54
CA VAL A 167 15.46 0.75 -5.43
C VAL A 167 16.65 1.48 -4.79
N LYS A 168 16.73 2.80 -4.96
CA LYS A 168 17.82 3.61 -4.37
C LYS A 168 17.74 3.63 -2.85
N GLN A 169 16.55 3.85 -2.29
CA GLN A 169 16.31 3.89 -0.86
C GLN A 169 15.06 3.09 -0.49
N ALA A 170 15.12 2.37 0.62
CA ALA A 170 13.96 1.74 1.23
C ALA A 170 13.82 2.15 2.69
N LEU A 171 12.59 2.45 3.12
CA LEU A 171 12.21 2.64 4.51
C LEU A 171 11.26 1.50 4.89
N ASN A 172 11.64 0.69 5.87
CA ASN A 172 10.79 -0.35 6.40
C ASN A 172 10.38 -0.03 7.83
N VAL A 173 9.11 0.27 8.04
CA VAL A 173 8.53 0.49 9.36
C VAL A 173 7.79 -0.78 9.74
N TYR A 174 8.29 -1.52 10.73
CA TYR A 174 7.78 -2.86 11.04
C TYR A 174 7.64 -3.08 12.54
N LYS A 175 6.68 -3.93 12.90
CA LYS A 175 6.43 -4.41 14.25
C LYS A 175 6.45 -5.95 14.28
N PRO A 176 7.45 -6.56 14.92
CA PRO A 176 7.40 -7.98 15.21
C PRO A 176 6.17 -8.32 16.06
N GLY A 177 5.51 -9.43 15.74
CA GLY A 177 4.31 -9.90 16.42
C GLY A 177 4.32 -11.42 16.61
N PHE A 178 3.48 -11.90 17.53
CA PHE A 178 3.34 -13.33 17.79
C PHE A 178 2.53 -14.06 16.72
N VAL A 179 1.62 -13.36 16.03
CA VAL A 179 0.83 -13.92 14.93
C VAL A 179 1.59 -13.68 13.62
N PRO A 180 2.08 -14.72 12.93
CA PRO A 180 2.96 -14.54 11.76
C PRO A 180 2.35 -13.67 10.66
N MET A 181 1.04 -13.80 10.41
CA MET A 181 0.33 -13.02 9.39
C MET A 181 0.23 -11.52 9.70
N PHE A 182 0.51 -11.13 10.95
CA PHE A 182 0.48 -9.76 11.45
C PHE A 182 1.82 -9.36 12.10
N SER A 183 2.89 -10.04 11.73
CA SER A 183 4.23 -9.75 12.19
C SER A 183 5.02 -9.11 11.06
N GLY A 184 5.33 -7.83 11.21
CA GLY A 184 6.22 -7.13 10.30
C GLY A 184 7.62 -7.76 10.27
N LEU A 185 8.19 -7.83 9.08
CA LEU A 185 9.48 -8.43 8.82
C LEU A 185 10.53 -7.38 8.46
N LYS A 186 11.78 -7.67 8.81
CA LYS A 186 12.94 -6.86 8.41
C LYS A 186 13.23 -7.05 6.92
N LEU A 187 13.46 -5.97 6.19
CA LEU A 187 13.86 -6.02 4.78
C LEU A 187 15.38 -6.22 4.63
N ARG A 188 15.76 -6.80 3.49
CA ARG A 188 17.14 -7.00 3.03
C ARG A 188 17.26 -6.59 1.57
N ALA A 189 18.38 -5.98 1.20
CA ALA A 189 18.69 -5.67 -0.19
C ALA A 189 19.23 -6.91 -0.89
N VAL A 190 18.95 -7.04 -2.20
CA VAL A 190 19.73 -7.93 -3.08
C VAL A 190 21.18 -7.45 -3.12
N ASP A 191 21.38 -6.15 -3.35
CA ASP A 191 22.69 -5.51 -3.38
C ASP A 191 22.71 -4.30 -2.43
N PRO A 192 23.35 -4.42 -1.25
CA PRO A 192 23.48 -3.31 -0.30
C PRO A 192 24.32 -2.12 -0.79
N GLN A 193 25.10 -2.26 -1.87
CA GLN A 193 25.85 -1.15 -2.48
C GLN A 193 24.93 -0.25 -3.32
N LEU A 194 23.88 -0.82 -3.91
CA LEU A 194 22.91 -0.10 -4.76
C LEU A 194 21.66 0.35 -3.99
N THR A 195 21.28 -0.40 -2.94
CA THR A 195 20.05 -0.14 -2.17
C THR A 195 20.36 0.13 -0.70
N LYS A 196 20.06 1.35 -0.26
CA LYS A 196 20.11 1.69 1.17
C LYS A 196 18.77 1.36 1.84
N ILE A 197 18.78 0.56 2.92
CA ILE A 197 17.58 0.20 3.67
C ILE A 197 17.65 0.72 5.12
N ASP A 198 16.66 1.53 5.50
CA ASP A 198 16.42 1.97 6.87
C ASP A 198 15.32 1.08 7.47
N ASN A 199 15.71 0.08 8.28
CA ASN A 199 14.79 -0.80 9.00
C ASN A 199 14.46 -0.24 10.38
N VAL A 200 13.23 0.23 10.57
CA VAL A 200 12.73 0.85 11.80
C VAL A 200 11.79 -0.14 12.51
N ASN A 201 12.29 -0.75 13.59
CA ASN A 201 11.45 -1.52 14.50
C ASN A 201 10.68 -0.56 15.41
N VAL A 202 9.36 -0.52 15.30
CA VAL A 202 8.54 0.41 16.09
C VAL A 202 8.61 0.15 17.59
N ASP A 203 8.92 -1.08 18.03
CA ASP A 203 9.08 -1.39 19.46
C ASP A 203 10.31 -0.73 20.08
N SER A 204 11.24 -0.25 19.25
CA SER A 204 12.39 0.53 19.71
C SER A 204 12.09 2.04 19.87
N LEU A 205 10.92 2.49 19.43
CA LEU A 205 10.54 3.90 19.45
C LEU A 205 9.71 4.23 20.70
N LYS A 206 10.12 5.26 21.44
CA LYS A 206 9.38 5.74 22.62
C LYS A 206 8.08 6.42 22.18
N GLY A 207 7.00 6.18 22.92
CA GLY A 207 5.73 6.87 22.73
C GLY A 207 4.84 6.32 21.60
N ILE A 208 5.29 5.30 20.87
CA ILE A 208 4.52 4.67 19.80
C ILE A 208 3.87 3.38 20.34
N LYS A 209 2.55 3.30 20.24
CA LYS A 209 1.77 2.11 20.61
C LYS A 209 0.86 1.71 19.47
N VAL A 210 1.38 0.88 18.59
CA VAL A 210 0.70 0.45 17.37
C VAL A 210 0.65 -1.08 17.27
N ASN A 211 -0.26 -1.58 16.46
CA ASN A 211 -0.29 -2.96 15.99
C ASN A 211 -0.35 -2.97 14.45
N HIS A 212 -0.37 -4.17 13.86
CA HIS A 212 -0.47 -4.35 12.42
C HIS A 212 -1.59 -3.55 11.74
N PHE A 213 -2.70 -3.26 12.44
CA PHE A 213 -3.84 -2.56 11.86
C PHE A 213 -3.84 -1.05 12.12
N THR A 214 -2.95 -0.54 12.99
CA THR A 214 -2.90 0.88 13.37
C THR A 214 -1.57 1.55 13.03
N ILE A 215 -0.53 0.77 12.73
CA ILE A 215 0.82 1.27 12.40
C ILE A 215 0.82 2.24 11.22
N ASP A 216 -0.05 2.05 10.24
CA ASP A 216 -0.18 2.93 9.08
C ASP A 216 -0.85 4.26 9.42
N LYS A 217 -1.51 4.41 10.56
CA LYS A 217 -2.25 5.62 10.94
C LYS A 217 -1.52 6.48 11.96
N ASP A 218 -0.49 5.93 12.60
CA ASP A 218 0.28 6.63 13.62
C ASP A 218 0.93 7.90 13.04
N GLU A 219 0.74 9.03 13.71
CA GLU A 219 1.14 10.34 13.20
C GLU A 219 2.66 10.51 13.12
N ILE A 220 3.39 9.91 14.07
CA ILE A 220 4.85 9.98 14.11
C ILE A 220 5.43 9.17 12.95
N LEU A 221 4.89 7.98 12.71
CA LEU A 221 5.31 7.13 11.58
C LEU A 221 4.91 7.76 10.24
N GLN A 222 3.73 8.38 10.15
CA GLN A 222 3.30 9.13 8.98
C GLN A 222 4.23 10.31 8.67
N ALA A 223 4.64 11.08 9.69
CA ALA A 223 5.59 12.17 9.54
C ALA A 223 6.96 11.66 9.06
N MET A 224 7.47 10.57 9.66
CA MET A 224 8.71 9.93 9.24
C MET A 224 8.69 9.52 7.76
N ILE A 225 7.58 8.95 7.28
CA ILE A 225 7.41 8.59 5.87
C ILE A 225 7.39 9.87 5.00
N MET A 226 6.65 10.90 5.40
CA MET A 226 6.56 12.16 4.67
C MET A 226 7.91 12.89 4.56
N ASP A 227 8.76 12.80 5.59
CA ASP A 227 10.11 13.37 5.58
C ASP A 227 11.02 12.61 4.62
N LYS A 228 10.89 11.28 4.56
CA LYS A 228 11.63 10.45 3.60
C LYS A 228 11.19 10.77 2.17
N VAL A 229 9.89 10.92 1.94
CA VAL A 229 9.32 11.37 0.65
C VAL A 229 9.85 12.75 0.28
N ASP A 230 9.84 13.71 1.20
CA ASP A 230 10.36 15.06 0.97
C ASP A 230 11.80 15.03 0.47
N LYS A 231 12.64 14.28 1.18
CA LYS A 231 14.06 14.16 0.91
C LYS A 231 14.32 13.61 -0.49
N VAL A 232 13.67 12.51 -0.88
CA VAL A 232 13.89 11.92 -2.21
C VAL A 232 13.34 12.79 -3.33
N LEU A 233 12.25 13.53 -3.10
CA LEU A 233 11.76 14.51 -4.05
C LEU A 233 12.77 15.67 -4.20
N VAL A 234 13.32 16.20 -3.12
CA VAL A 234 14.36 17.24 -3.19
C VAL A 234 15.58 16.73 -3.95
N ASP A 235 16.08 15.55 -3.61
CA ASP A 235 17.28 14.98 -4.23
C ASP A 235 17.07 14.71 -5.72
N GLY A 236 15.93 14.14 -6.12
CA GLY A 236 15.61 13.85 -7.52
C GLY A 236 15.25 15.06 -8.38
N ASN A 237 15.05 16.24 -7.78
CA ASN A 237 14.80 17.49 -8.51
C ASN A 237 16.04 18.42 -8.53
N LYS A 238 17.20 17.98 -8.02
CA LYS A 238 18.47 18.72 -8.17
C LYS A 238 18.95 18.64 -9.63
N LYS A 239 19.58 19.71 -10.12
CA LYS A 239 20.19 19.71 -11.46
C LYS A 239 21.25 18.61 -11.56
N GLY A 240 21.07 17.66 -12.48
CA GLY A 240 21.99 16.54 -12.72
C GLY A 240 21.73 15.26 -11.91
N ALA A 241 20.54 15.13 -11.29
CA ALA A 241 20.09 13.94 -10.56
C ALA A 241 19.57 12.80 -11.47
#